data_AF-A0A1I1YHM4-F1
#
_entry.id   AF-A0A1I1YHM4-F1
#
_cell.length_a   1.000
_cell.length_b   1.000
_cell.length_c   1.000
_cell.angle_alpha   90.00
_cell.angle_beta   90.00
_cell.angle_gamma   90.00
#
_symmetry.space_group_name_H-M   'P 1'
#
loop_
_entity.id
_entity.type
_entity.pdbx_description
1 polymer ?
#
loop_
_entity_poly.entity_id
_entity_poly.type
_entity_poly.pdbx_seq_one_letter_code
_entity_poly.pdbx_strand_id
1 'polypeptide(L)'
;MTNLNITYQEMSDSASKMRNNKADIDQKLTECKNIVDTLTGSGFVTDQASGRFDEVHTEFVTSANQAMETLDQLSSWLDKAVDAMQDMDTQLAGSLNQK
;
A
#
# COMPACT_ATOMS: atom_id res chain seq x y z
N MET A 1 -15.69 -21.04 12.74
CA MET A 1 -15.69 -20.19 11.53
C MET A 1 -15.81 -18.76 12.02
N THR A 2 -14.82 -17.93 11.78
CA THR A 2 -14.83 -16.54 12.27
C THR A 2 -15.90 -15.81 11.48
N ASN A 3 -17.07 -15.57 12.10
CA ASN A 3 -18.06 -14.66 11.56
C ASN A 3 -17.47 -13.25 11.67
N LEU A 4 -16.70 -12.88 10.66
CA LEU A 4 -16.20 -11.52 10.46
C LEU A 4 -17.42 -10.64 10.17
N ASN A 5 -18.01 -10.09 11.23
CA ASN A 5 -18.97 -8.98 11.16
C ASN A 5 -18.17 -7.70 10.84
N ILE A 6 -17.55 -7.62 9.66
CA ILE A 6 -17.01 -6.36 9.16
C ILE A 6 -18.11 -5.70 8.34
N THR A 7 -18.50 -4.50 8.72
CA THR A 7 -19.47 -3.67 8.01
C THR A 7 -18.84 -3.01 6.78
N TYR A 8 -19.68 -2.57 5.83
CA TYR A 8 -19.26 -1.75 4.69
C TYR A 8 -18.41 -0.56 5.09
N GLN A 9 -18.81 0.12 6.17
CA GLN A 9 -18.12 1.29 6.67
C GLN A 9 -16.72 0.93 7.16
N GLU A 10 -16.57 -0.15 7.94
CA GLU A 10 -15.27 -0.59 8.46
C GLU A 10 -14.30 -1.00 7.34
N MET A 11 -14.80 -1.62 6.27
CA MET A 11 -13.97 -1.95 5.09
C MET A 11 -13.54 -0.69 4.34
N SER A 12 -14.47 0.25 4.09
CA SER A 12 -14.17 1.52 3.43
C SER A 12 -13.18 2.38 4.24
N ASP A 13 -13.35 2.43 5.56
CA ASP A 13 -12.46 3.15 6.47
C ASP A 13 -11.07 2.51 6.47
N SER A 14 -11.00 1.17 6.46
CA SER A 14 -9.74 0.42 6.38
C SER A 14 -9.02 0.66 5.06
N ALA A 15 -9.74 0.65 3.93
CA ALA A 15 -9.18 0.95 2.61
C ALA A 15 -8.59 2.36 2.55
N SER A 16 -9.32 3.34 3.09
CA SER A 16 -8.91 4.74 3.19
C SER A 16 -7.67 4.90 4.07
N LYS A 17 -7.64 4.24 5.24
CA LYS A 17 -6.49 4.24 6.14
C LYS A 17 -5.25 3.63 5.49
N MET A 18 -5.41 2.56 4.71
CA MET A 18 -4.29 1.98 3.95
C MET A 18 -3.73 2.93 2.89
N ARG A 19 -4.58 3.68 2.17
CA ARG A 19 -4.10 4.70 1.22
C ARG A 19 -3.33 5.81 1.89
N ASN A 20 -3.80 6.28 3.05
CA ASN A 20 -3.11 7.31 3.83
C ASN A 20 -1.75 6.81 4.32
N ASN A 21 -1.71 5.62 4.92
CA ASN A 21 -0.45 5.00 5.37
C ASN A 21 0.52 4.78 4.21
N LYS A 22 0.02 4.39 3.03
CA LYS A 22 0.82 4.27 1.80
C LYS A 22 1.48 5.62 1.48
N ALA A 23 0.73 6.72 1.46
CA ALA A 23 1.27 8.05 1.18
C ALA A 23 2.36 8.46 2.20
N ASP A 24 2.15 8.19 3.48
CA ASP A 24 3.14 8.46 4.53
C ASP A 24 4.43 7.65 4.31
N ILE A 25 4.30 6.37 3.95
CA ILE A 25 5.44 5.49 3.64
C ILE A 25 6.19 6.00 2.41
N ASP A 26 5.49 6.40 1.34
CA ASP A 26 6.08 6.97 0.12
C ASP A 26 6.98 8.18 0.41
N GLN A 27 6.46 9.07 1.26
CA GLN A 27 7.20 10.25 1.69
C GLN A 27 8.47 9.86 2.44
N LYS A 28 8.40 8.89 3.35
CA LYS A 28 9.57 8.43 4.11
C LYS A 28 10.59 7.68 3.26
N LEU A 29 10.14 6.89 2.29
CA LEU A 29 11.03 6.25 1.32
C LEU A 29 11.78 7.28 0.47
N THR A 30 11.07 8.33 0.04
CA THR A 30 11.67 9.45 -0.71
C THR A 30 12.70 10.22 0.13
N GLU A 31 12.40 10.50 1.41
CA GLU A 31 13.36 11.11 2.34
C GLU A 31 14.62 10.24 2.48
N CYS A 32 14.47 8.93 2.70
CA CYS A 32 15.59 7.99 2.80
C CYS A 32 16.45 7.98 1.53
N LYS A 33 15.81 7.93 0.34
CA LYS A 33 16.51 8.00 -0.94
C LYS A 33 17.34 9.28 -1.08
N ASN A 34 16.77 10.43 -0.73
CA ASN A 34 17.47 11.71 -0.82
C ASN A 34 18.70 11.80 0.10
N ILE A 35 18.63 11.21 1.31
CA ILE A 35 19.77 11.12 2.23
C ILE A 35 20.89 10.30 1.58
N VAL A 36 20.56 9.14 1.01
CA VAL A 36 21.51 8.27 0.32
C VAL A 36 22.17 9.02 -0.85
N ASP A 37 21.38 9.64 -1.72
CA ASP A 37 21.88 10.39 -2.89
C ASP A 37 22.82 11.53 -2.48
N THR A 38 22.55 12.20 -1.36
CA THR A 38 23.40 13.27 -0.82
C THR A 38 24.75 12.73 -0.32
N LEU A 39 24.74 11.58 0.36
CA LEU A 39 25.95 10.96 0.89
C LEU A 39 26.86 10.45 -0.23
N THR A 40 26.29 9.82 -1.27
CA THR A 40 27.08 9.37 -2.43
C THR A 40 27.59 10.53 -3.27
N GLY A 41 26.78 11.56 -3.50
CA GLY A 41 27.17 12.76 -4.24
C GLY A 41 28.26 13.60 -3.54
N SER A 42 28.35 13.54 -2.20
CA SER A 42 29.38 14.23 -1.42
C SER A 42 30.70 13.45 -1.29
N GLY A 43 30.81 12.25 -1.90
CA GLY A 43 32.05 11.48 -1.94
C GLY A 43 32.28 10.57 -0.72
N PHE A 44 31.22 10.23 0.03
CA PHE A 44 31.31 9.35 1.21
C PHE A 44 31.75 7.91 0.88
N VAL A 45 31.76 7.53 -0.40
CA VAL A 45 32.10 6.18 -0.83
C VAL A 45 33.60 6.05 -1.14
N THR A 46 34.31 5.33 -0.27
CA THR A 46 35.61 4.75 -0.60
C THR A 46 35.42 3.63 -1.63
N ASP A 47 36.42 3.36 -2.50
CA ASP A 47 36.32 2.43 -3.64
C ASP A 47 35.79 1.01 -3.31
N GLN A 48 35.92 0.53 -2.07
CA GLN A 48 35.35 -0.75 -1.64
C GLN A 48 33.93 -0.66 -1.07
N ALA A 49 33.56 0.47 -0.47
CA ALA A 49 32.24 0.66 0.13
C ALA A 49 31.19 1.10 -0.90
N SER A 50 31.60 1.77 -1.98
CA SER A 50 30.73 2.21 -3.09
C SER A 50 29.86 1.09 -3.66
N GLY A 51 30.49 -0.01 -4.10
CA GLY A 51 29.75 -1.09 -4.79
C GLY A 51 28.71 -1.76 -3.91
N ARG A 52 29.06 -2.06 -2.66
CA ARG A 52 28.11 -2.67 -1.71
C ARG A 52 26.98 -1.70 -1.34
N PHE A 53 27.29 -0.41 -1.25
CA PHE A 53 26.30 0.62 -0.95
C PHE A 53 25.30 0.78 -2.10
N ASP A 54 25.77 0.82 -3.36
CA ASP A 54 24.92 0.91 -4.54
C ASP A 54 23.98 -0.30 -4.68
N GLU A 55 24.46 -1.52 -4.39
CA GLU A 55 23.63 -2.73 -4.33
C GLU A 55 22.50 -2.58 -3.32
N VAL A 56 22.82 -2.24 -2.06
CA VAL A 56 21.84 -2.13 -0.98
C VAL A 56 20.83 -1.00 -1.25
N HIS A 57 21.28 0.12 -1.82
CA HIS A 57 20.39 1.20 -2.21
C HIS A 57 19.41 0.77 -3.32
N THR A 58 19.91 0.07 -4.33
CA THR A 58 19.07 -0.45 -5.42
C THR A 58 18.04 -1.46 -4.91
N GLU A 59 18.45 -2.35 -4.01
CA GLU A 59 17.56 -3.31 -3.35
C GLU A 59 16.49 -2.61 -2.50
N PHE A 60 16.88 -1.56 -1.76
CA PHE A 60 15.95 -0.74 -0.99
C PHE A 60 14.88 -0.10 -1.89
N VAL A 61 15.28 0.61 -2.96
CA VAL A 61 14.34 1.26 -3.88
C VAL A 61 13.39 0.25 -4.52
N THR A 62 13.92 -0.91 -4.92
CA THR A 62 13.11 -1.98 -5.54
C THR A 62 12.09 -2.54 -4.56
N SER A 63 12.51 -2.89 -3.35
CA SER A 63 11.64 -3.45 -2.32
C SER A 63 10.59 -2.44 -1.85
N ALA A 64 10.97 -1.18 -1.74
CA ALA A 64 10.11 -0.07 -1.42
C ALA A 64 8.97 0.08 -2.46
N ASN A 65 9.32 0.13 -3.75
CA ASN A 65 8.33 0.20 -4.83
C ASN A 65 7.38 -1.00 -4.83
N GLN A 66 7.90 -2.21 -4.61
CA GLN A 66 7.07 -3.43 -4.56
C GLN A 66 6.09 -3.41 -3.38
N ALA A 67 6.52 -2.93 -2.21
CA ALA A 67 5.65 -2.80 -1.05
C ALA A 67 4.52 -1.79 -1.31
N MET A 68 4.85 -0.67 -1.96
CA MET A 68 3.90 0.37 -2.32
C MET A 68 2.85 -0.09 -3.33
N GLU A 69 3.25 -0.88 -4.32
CA GLU A 69 2.33 -1.52 -5.27
C GLU A 69 1.39 -2.50 -4.55
N THR A 70 1.93 -3.31 -3.64
CA THR A 70 1.15 -4.31 -2.90
C THR A 70 0.11 -3.64 -1.98
N LEU A 71 0.49 -2.54 -1.32
CA LEU A 71 -0.44 -1.75 -0.52
C LEU A 71 -1.60 -1.17 -1.36
N ASP A 72 -1.30 -0.70 -2.58
CA ASP A 72 -2.31 -0.18 -3.51
C ASP A 72 -3.29 -1.27 -3.96
N GLN A 73 -2.76 -2.44 -4.33
CA GLN A 73 -3.56 -3.61 -4.69
C GLN A 73 -4.50 -4.04 -3.55
N LEU A 74 -4.01 -4.06 -2.32
CA LEU A 74 -4.82 -4.38 -1.14
C LEU A 74 -5.93 -3.34 -0.90
N SER A 75 -5.63 -2.05 -1.02
CA SER A 75 -6.66 -0.99 -0.92
C SER A 75 -7.72 -1.13 -2.02
N SER A 76 -7.32 -1.40 -3.26
CA SER A 76 -8.27 -1.61 -4.37
C SER A 76 -9.12 -2.87 -4.17
N TRP A 77 -8.55 -3.92 -3.60
CA TRP A 77 -9.29 -5.14 -3.28
C TRP A 77 -10.38 -4.87 -2.24
N LEU A 78 -10.07 -4.09 -1.19
CA LEU A 78 -11.05 -3.72 -0.16
C LEU A 78 -12.23 -2.93 -0.75
N ASP A 79 -11.98 -1.97 -1.66
CA ASP A 79 -13.07 -1.24 -2.33
C ASP A 79 -13.98 -2.19 -3.12
N LYS A 80 -13.37 -3.08 -3.93
CA LYS A 80 -14.12 -4.04 -4.74
C LYS A 80 -14.96 -5.00 -3.88
N ALA A 81 -14.46 -5.37 -2.71
CA ALA A 81 -15.20 -6.19 -1.77
C ALA A 81 -16.43 -5.45 -1.23
N VAL A 82 -16.29 -4.15 -0.90
CA VAL A 82 -17.41 -3.29 -0.49
C VAL A 82 -18.46 -3.20 -1.59
N ASP A 83 -18.04 -2.88 -2.82
CA ASP A 83 -18.95 -2.74 -3.96
C ASP A 83 -19.73 -4.04 -4.23
N ALA A 84 -19.05 -5.19 -4.24
CA ALA A 84 -19.67 -6.48 -4.49
C ALA A 84 -20.69 -6.86 -3.42
N MET A 85 -20.40 -6.57 -2.15
CA MET A 85 -21.33 -6.82 -1.06
C MET A 85 -22.54 -5.89 -1.13
N GLN A 86 -22.37 -4.59 -1.46
CA GLN A 86 -23.48 -3.63 -1.61
C GLN A 86 -24.43 -4.01 -2.74
N ASP A 87 -23.88 -4.48 -3.87
CA ASP A 87 -24.66 -4.97 -5.00
C ASP A 87 -25.46 -6.22 -4.62
N MET A 88 -24.84 -7.17 -3.92
CA MET A 88 -25.51 -8.37 -3.42
C MET A 88 -26.68 -8.02 -2.49
N ASP A 89 -26.50 -7.10 -1.54
CA ASP A 89 -27.57 -6.67 -0.64
C ASP A 89 -28.73 -6.00 -1.39
N THR A 90 -28.41 -5.17 -2.39
CA THR A 90 -29.42 -4.49 -3.22
C THR A 90 -30.26 -5.51 -4.00
N GLN A 91 -29.62 -6.52 -4.59
CA GLN A 91 -30.31 -7.61 -5.30
C GLN A 91 -31.20 -8.42 -4.36
N LEU A 92 -30.70 -8.76 -3.15
CA LEU A 92 -31.47 -9.49 -2.14
C LEU A 92 -32.70 -8.70 -1.69
N ALA A 93 -32.55 -7.41 -1.38
CA ALA A 93 -33.66 -6.53 -1.00
C ALA A 93 -34.71 -6.41 -2.13
N GLY A 94 -34.25 -6.29 -3.38
CA GLY A 94 -35.13 -6.29 -4.56
C GLY A 94 -35.94 -7.58 -4.71
N SER A 95 -35.32 -8.74 -4.44
CA SER A 95 -35.99 -10.05 -4.51
C SER A 95 -37.06 -10.25 -3.43
N LEU A 96 -36.87 -9.66 -2.24
CA LEU A 96 -37.81 -9.76 -1.12
C LEU A 96 -39.04 -8.85 -1.31
N ASN A 97 -38.87 -7.71 -1.97
CA ASN A 97 -39.95 -6.75 -2.24
C ASN A 97 -40.86 -7.13 -3.43
N GLN A 98 -40.55 -8.21 -4.16
CA GLN A 98 -41.36 -8.71 -5.29
C GLN A 98 -42.42 -9.75 -4.87
N LYS A 99 -42.81 -9.81 -3.59
CA LYS A 99 -43.95 -10.60 -3.09
C LYS A 99 -45.14 -9.72 -2.79
#